data_AF-A0A939B302-F1
#
_entry.id   AF-A0A939B302-F1
#
_cell.length_a   1.000
_cell.length_b   1.000
_cell.length_c   1.000
_cell.angle_alpha   90.00
_cell.angle_beta   90.00
_cell.angle_gamma   90.00
#
_symmetry.space_group_name_H-M   'P 1'
#
loop_
_entity.id
_entity.type
_entity.pdbx_description
1 polymer ?
#
loop_
_entity_poly.entity_id
_entity_poly.type
_entity_poly.pdbx_seq_one_letter_code
_entity_poly.pdbx_strand_id
1 'polypeptide(L)'
;MNLQPWITLVALSLWLAGCGGTESPAPPAEPPAARPLYYRHPMDPAITAPEPRKDEMGMDYIPVYAEVPAPAGGTVTLSPALVNNLGVRTAPVRHGPAAVALRAAGTLRFDERSLTEVRVRAPGWVERLHVRATGERVRRGAALLAVYAPALA
;
A
#
# COMPACT_ATOMS: atom_id res chain seq x y z
N MET A 1 6.59 -41.03 -27.35
CA MET A 1 6.75 -42.25 -26.53
C MET A 1 6.63 -41.88 -25.06
N ASN A 2 5.67 -42.53 -24.40
CA ASN A 2 5.54 -42.83 -22.96
C ASN A 2 5.38 -41.70 -21.93
N LEU A 3 4.12 -41.27 -21.82
CA LEU A 3 3.44 -41.01 -20.55
C LEU A 3 3.42 -42.29 -19.70
N GLN A 4 3.60 -42.21 -18.38
CA GLN A 4 2.94 -43.09 -17.41
C GLN A 4 2.97 -42.53 -15.95
N PRO A 5 2.04 -42.98 -15.09
CA PRO A 5 1.30 -42.14 -14.14
C PRO A 5 1.45 -42.62 -12.68
N TRP A 6 1.73 -41.71 -11.75
CA TRP A 6 1.80 -42.03 -10.31
C TRP A 6 1.17 -40.96 -9.41
N ILE A 7 0.31 -40.11 -9.96
CA ILE A 7 -0.29 -38.95 -9.27
C ILE A 7 -1.52 -39.28 -8.40
N THR A 8 -2.05 -40.51 -8.36
CA THR A 8 -3.39 -40.72 -7.76
C THR A 8 -3.47 -41.62 -6.52
N LEU A 9 -2.44 -41.71 -5.67
CA LEU A 9 -2.53 -42.55 -4.47
C LEU A 9 -1.79 -42.05 -3.20
N VAL A 10 -1.74 -40.73 -2.96
CA VAL A 10 -1.27 -40.16 -1.66
C VAL A 10 -2.30 -39.22 -1.00
N ALA A 11 -3.45 -38.96 -1.66
CA ALA A 11 -4.43 -37.99 -1.18
C ALA A 11 -5.55 -38.58 -0.27
N LEU A 12 -5.46 -39.81 0.23
CA LEU A 12 -6.60 -40.45 0.93
C LEU A 12 -6.29 -41.14 2.29
N SER A 13 -5.08 -41.04 2.86
CA SER A 13 -4.76 -41.79 4.10
C SER A 13 -4.17 -40.97 5.25
N LEU A 14 -4.34 -39.65 5.26
CA LEU A 14 -3.85 -38.81 6.37
C LEU A 14 -4.92 -37.83 6.89
N TRP A 15 -6.11 -38.35 7.20
CA TRP A 15 -7.19 -37.57 7.83
C TRP A 15 -7.89 -38.29 9.01
N LEU A 16 -7.26 -39.31 9.58
CA LEU A 16 -7.72 -39.96 10.83
C LEU A 16 -6.52 -40.33 11.71
N ALA A 17 -5.91 -39.35 12.38
CA ALA A 17 -5.13 -39.52 13.60
C ALA A 17 -4.66 -38.14 14.11
N GLY A 18 -5.56 -37.45 14.79
CA GLY A 18 -5.27 -36.14 15.39
C GLY A 18 -6.36 -35.75 16.38
N CYS A 19 -6.45 -36.53 17.47
CA CYS A 19 -7.14 -36.14 18.70
C CYS A 19 -6.70 -34.72 19.07
N GLY A 20 -7.61 -33.78 19.26
CA GLY A 20 -8.40 -33.72 20.48
C GLY A 20 -7.90 -32.54 21.31
N GLY A 21 -8.16 -31.34 20.79
CA GLY A 21 -7.89 -30.05 21.45
C GLY A 21 -9.05 -29.11 21.13
N THR A 22 -10.23 -29.42 21.64
CA THR A 22 -11.36 -28.48 21.66
C THR A 22 -11.04 -27.40 22.68
N GLU A 23 -10.38 -26.33 22.24
CA GLU A 23 -10.29 -25.11 23.02
C GLU A 23 -11.67 -24.48 23.04
N SER A 24 -12.35 -24.67 24.17
CA SER A 24 -13.65 -24.07 24.46
C SER A 24 -13.53 -22.56 24.28
N PRO A 25 -14.40 -21.89 23.50
CA PRO A 25 -14.44 -20.45 23.53
C PRO A 25 -14.79 -20.02 24.96
N ALA A 26 -13.89 -19.27 25.58
CA ALA A 26 -14.16 -18.64 26.86
C ALA A 26 -15.45 -17.81 26.73
N PRO A 27 -16.37 -17.85 27.71
CA PRO A 27 -17.51 -16.95 27.69
C PRO A 27 -16.99 -15.51 27.61
N PRO A 28 -17.68 -14.61 26.86
CA PRO A 28 -17.28 -13.22 26.79
C PRO A 28 -17.13 -12.70 28.22
N ALA A 29 -15.93 -12.24 28.55
CA ALA A 29 -15.67 -11.59 29.82
C ALA A 29 -16.66 -10.44 29.95
N GLU A 30 -17.60 -10.57 30.89
CA GLU A 30 -18.50 -9.48 31.25
C GLU A 30 -17.63 -8.26 31.55
N PRO A 31 -17.91 -7.09 30.93
CA PRO A 31 -17.24 -5.87 31.34
C PRO A 31 -17.45 -5.74 32.85
N PRO A 32 -16.44 -5.30 33.63
CA PRO A 32 -16.55 -5.18 35.07
C PRO A 32 -17.82 -4.42 35.37
N ALA A 33 -18.76 -5.09 36.04
CA ALA A 33 -20.11 -4.59 36.28
C ALA A 33 -20.00 -3.19 36.89
N ALA A 34 -20.12 -2.17 36.05
CA ALA A 34 -20.14 -0.79 36.49
C ALA A 34 -21.31 -0.72 37.46
N ARG A 35 -21.08 -0.26 38.69
CA ARG A 35 -22.18 -0.20 39.66
C ARG A 35 -23.25 0.72 39.07
N PRO A 36 -24.49 0.25 38.83
CA PRO A 36 -25.54 1.12 38.32
C PRO A 36 -25.81 2.21 39.36
N LEU A 37 -25.93 3.45 38.90
CA LEU A 37 -26.18 4.61 39.77
C LEU A 37 -27.60 4.54 40.36
N TYR A 38 -28.58 4.18 39.52
CA TYR A 38 -29.97 4.00 39.90
C TYR A 38 -30.71 3.15 38.84
N TYR A 39 -31.86 2.62 39.22
CA TYR A 39 -32.76 1.82 38.41
C TYR A 39 -33.99 2.65 38.04
N ARG A 40 -34.47 2.56 36.79
CA ARG A 40 -35.64 3.31 36.30
C ARG A 40 -36.81 2.39 35.93
N HIS A 41 -38.04 2.82 36.19
CA HIS A 41 -39.24 2.06 35.82
C HIS A 41 -39.38 2.00 34.29
N PRO A 42 -39.69 0.84 33.69
CA PRO A 42 -39.73 0.68 32.23
C PRO A 42 -40.84 1.51 31.55
N MET A 43 -41.99 1.71 32.21
CA MET A 43 -43.13 2.45 31.66
C MET A 43 -43.25 3.92 32.11
N ASP A 44 -42.64 4.31 33.23
CA ASP A 44 -42.74 5.68 33.77
C ASP A 44 -41.35 6.20 34.17
N PRO A 45 -40.71 7.02 33.33
CA PRO A 45 -39.35 7.48 33.56
C PRO A 45 -39.21 8.41 34.77
N ALA A 46 -40.31 8.91 35.37
CA ALA A 46 -40.26 9.74 36.57
C ALA A 46 -39.98 8.93 37.84
N ILE A 47 -40.22 7.61 37.82
CA ILE A 47 -40.07 6.72 38.99
C ILE A 47 -38.69 6.06 38.94
N THR A 48 -37.82 6.45 39.87
CA THR A 48 -36.47 5.89 40.03
C THR A 48 -36.29 5.22 41.39
N ALA A 49 -35.46 4.16 41.42
CA ALA A 49 -35.14 3.41 42.63
C ALA A 49 -33.61 3.24 42.74
N PRO A 50 -33.01 3.45 43.92
CA PRO A 50 -31.57 3.23 44.14
C PRO A 50 -31.20 1.73 44.18
N GLU A 51 -32.18 0.86 44.40
CA GLU A 51 -32.03 -0.59 44.49
C GLU A 51 -32.82 -1.29 43.37
N PRO A 52 -32.42 -2.52 42.97
CA PRO A 52 -33.19 -3.32 42.03
C PRO A 52 -34.60 -3.56 42.57
N ARG A 53 -35.61 -3.08 41.84
CA ARG A 53 -37.02 -3.24 42.18
C ARG A 53 -37.77 -3.80 40.99
N LYS A 54 -38.88 -4.49 41.28
CA LYS A 54 -39.86 -4.93 40.31
C LYS A 54 -41.09 -4.03 40.34
N ASP A 55 -41.65 -3.75 39.18
CA ASP A 55 -42.91 -3.02 39.08
C ASP A 55 -44.12 -3.88 39.50
N GLU A 56 -45.30 -3.26 39.59
CA GLU A 56 -46.56 -3.92 39.96
C GLU A 56 -46.94 -5.06 38.98
N MET A 57 -46.31 -5.09 37.81
CA MET A 57 -46.50 -6.08 36.75
C MET A 57 -45.36 -7.12 36.70
N GLY A 58 -44.43 -7.08 37.66
CA GLY A 58 -43.35 -8.06 37.84
C GLY A 58 -42.11 -7.86 36.96
N MET A 59 -42.00 -6.74 36.25
CA MET A 59 -40.86 -6.41 35.39
C MET A 59 -39.73 -5.75 36.18
N ASP A 60 -38.49 -6.15 35.90
CA ASP A 60 -37.30 -5.58 36.54
C ASP A 60 -37.02 -4.16 36.03
N TYR A 61 -36.70 -3.24 36.95
CA TYR A 61 -36.29 -1.90 36.59
C TYR A 61 -34.95 -1.91 35.84
N ILE A 62 -34.80 -0.98 34.91
CA ILE A 62 -33.64 -0.93 34.01
C ILE A 62 -32.47 -0.21 34.71
N PRO A 63 -31.28 -0.82 34.83
CA PRO A 63 -30.10 -0.18 35.44
C PRO A 63 -29.55 0.95 34.55
N VAL A 64 -29.27 2.11 35.15
CA VAL A 64 -28.61 3.25 34.49
C VAL A 64 -27.20 3.41 35.07
N TYR A 65 -26.20 3.43 34.20
CA TYR A 65 -24.78 3.53 34.57
C TYR A 65 -24.28 4.97 34.48
N ALA A 66 -23.23 5.30 35.26
CA ALA A 66 -22.56 6.59 35.14
C ALA A 66 -21.92 6.74 33.75
N GLU A 67 -22.12 7.88 33.11
CA GLU A 67 -21.32 8.26 31.95
C GLU A 67 -19.86 8.38 32.39
N VAL A 68 -18.96 7.72 31.66
CA VAL A 68 -17.52 7.77 31.93
C VAL A 68 -17.08 9.23 31.77
N PRO A 69 -16.46 9.85 32.80
CA PRO A 69 -16.02 11.23 32.71
C PRO A 69 -15.01 11.39 31.56
N ALA A 70 -15.13 12.51 30.84
CA ALA A 70 -14.30 12.80 29.68
C ALA A 70 -12.80 12.72 30.05
N PRO A 71 -11.98 11.97 29.30
CA PRO A 71 -10.55 11.92 29.54
C PRO A 71 -9.91 13.31 29.43
N ALA A 72 -8.89 13.56 30.27
CA ALA A 72 -8.13 14.79 30.30
C ALA A 72 -7.63 15.21 28.90
N GLY A 73 -7.49 16.53 28.70
CA GLY A 73 -7.38 17.21 27.41
C GLY A 73 -6.54 16.52 26.32
N GLY A 74 -7.03 16.62 25.08
CA GLY A 74 -6.44 16.01 23.89
C GLY A 74 -7.23 14.83 23.32
N THR A 75 -8.26 14.36 24.04
CA THR A 75 -9.14 13.28 23.58
C THR A 75 -10.55 13.82 23.33
N VAL A 76 -11.06 13.63 22.12
CA VAL A 76 -12.45 13.95 21.76
C VAL A 76 -13.24 12.64 21.75
N THR A 77 -14.31 12.58 22.54
CA THR A 77 -15.21 11.43 22.59
C THR A 77 -16.40 11.70 21.68
N LEU A 78 -16.73 10.74 20.81
CA LEU A 78 -17.89 10.82 19.92
C LEU A 78 -18.90 9.74 20.32
N SER A 79 -20.20 10.06 20.21
CA SER A 79 -21.25 9.09 20.50
C SER A 79 -21.30 8.00 19.42
N PRO A 80 -21.65 6.75 19.75
CA PRO A 80 -21.77 5.66 18.78
C PRO A 80 -22.76 5.97 17.64
N ALA A 81 -23.86 6.66 17.95
CA ALA A 81 -24.83 7.11 16.95
C ALA A 81 -24.22 8.10 15.95
N LEU A 82 -23.37 9.01 16.43
CA LEU A 82 -22.67 9.97 15.59
C LEU A 82 -21.62 9.29 14.70
N VAL A 83 -20.85 8.35 15.25
CA VAL A 83 -19.86 7.56 14.51
C VAL A 83 -20.53 6.74 13.39
N ASN A 84 -21.68 6.13 13.69
CA ASN A 84 -22.45 5.36 12.72
C ASN A 84 -23.05 6.26 11.62
N ASN A 85 -23.66 7.38 12.00
CA ASN A 85 -24.27 8.30 11.03
C ASN A 85 -23.24 8.97 10.11
N LEU A 86 -22.02 9.22 10.61
CA LEU A 86 -20.92 9.78 9.82
C LEU A 86 -20.14 8.73 9.01
N GLY A 87 -20.38 7.43 9.23
CA GLY A 87 -19.73 6.36 8.48
C GLY A 87 -18.21 6.32 8.65
N VAL A 88 -17.72 6.55 9.87
CA VAL A 88 -16.28 6.61 10.17
C VAL A 88 -15.59 5.29 9.82
N ARG A 89 -14.48 5.37 9.08
CA ARG A 89 -13.64 4.21 8.72
C ARG A 89 -12.24 4.39 9.29
N THR A 90 -11.70 3.32 9.85
CA THR A 90 -10.34 3.29 10.39
C THR A 90 -9.56 2.15 9.73
N ALA A 91 -8.25 2.31 9.68
CA ALA A 91 -7.34 1.27 9.24
C ALA A 91 -6.09 1.28 10.15
N PRO A 92 -5.51 0.12 10.47
CA PRO A 92 -4.30 0.06 11.27
C PRO A 92 -3.12 0.66 10.49
N VAL A 93 -2.27 1.41 11.19
CA VAL A 93 -1.04 1.96 10.62
C VAL A 93 -0.09 0.83 10.26
N ARG A 94 0.55 0.91 9.09
CA ARG A 94 1.53 -0.06 8.61
C ARG A 94 2.79 0.66 8.16
N HIS A 95 3.94 0.07 8.47
CA HIS A 95 5.23 0.52 7.94
C HIS A 95 5.58 -0.25 6.67
N GLY A 96 6.13 0.44 5.67
CA GLY A 96 6.57 -0.15 4.42
C GLY A 96 7.26 0.86 3.51
N PRO A 97 7.93 0.40 2.45
CA PRO A 97 8.55 1.29 1.48
C PRO A 97 7.49 2.10 0.73
N ALA A 98 7.63 3.42 0.71
CA ALA A 98 6.78 4.31 -0.06
C ALA A 98 7.37 4.47 -1.47
N ALA A 99 6.73 3.85 -2.46
CA ALA A 99 7.07 4.06 -3.86
C ALA A 99 6.31 5.28 -4.39
N VAL A 100 7.00 6.41 -4.55
CA VAL A 100 6.45 7.58 -5.23
C VAL A 100 6.84 7.51 -6.71
N ALA A 101 5.84 7.47 -7.59
CA ALA A 101 6.09 7.53 -9.02
C ALA A 101 6.43 8.97 -9.42
N LEU A 102 7.70 9.25 -9.70
CA LEU A 102 8.14 10.53 -10.26
C LEU A 102 8.14 10.46 -11.78
N ARG A 103 7.53 11.45 -12.43
CA ARG A 103 7.62 11.65 -13.88
C ARG A 103 8.51 12.85 -14.16
N ALA A 104 9.57 12.65 -14.94
CA ALA A 104 10.48 13.71 -15.34
C ALA A 104 10.72 13.66 -16.86
N ALA A 105 10.87 14.83 -17.47
CA ALA A 105 11.27 14.95 -18.86
C ALA A 105 12.80 15.00 -18.98
N GLY A 106 13.34 14.52 -20.10
CA GLY A 106 14.76 14.54 -20.40
C GLY A 106 15.03 14.84 -21.88
N THR A 107 16.28 15.18 -22.20
CA THR A 107 16.71 15.42 -23.60
C THR A 107 17.83 14.45 -23.96
N LEU A 108 17.87 14.03 -25.22
CA LEU A 108 18.95 13.22 -25.76
C LEU A 108 20.04 14.15 -26.31
N ARG A 109 21.29 13.89 -25.91
CA ARG A 109 22.46 14.60 -26.41
C ARG A 109 23.45 13.61 -27.01
N PHE A 110 24.28 14.09 -27.92
CA PHE A 110 25.41 13.31 -28.40
C PHE A 110 26.39 13.04 -27.28
N ASP A 111 27.01 11.87 -27.29
CA ASP A 111 28.13 11.58 -26.41
C ASP A 111 29.35 12.38 -26.87
N GLU A 112 29.68 13.43 -26.13
CA GLU A 112 30.80 14.33 -26.42
C GLU A 112 32.14 13.58 -26.49
N ARG A 113 32.27 12.44 -25.80
CA ARG A 113 33.48 11.61 -25.84
C ARG A 113 33.62 10.83 -27.15
N SER A 114 32.52 10.63 -27.86
CA SER A 114 32.49 9.97 -29.16
C SER A 114 32.66 10.95 -30.33
N LEU A 115 32.66 12.25 -30.06
CA LEU A 115 32.81 13.28 -31.08
C LEU A 115 34.27 13.32 -31.56
N THR A 116 34.47 13.07 -32.85
CA THR A 116 35.79 13.13 -33.48
C THR A 116 35.78 14.16 -34.60
N GLU A 117 36.72 15.10 -34.56
CA GLU A 117 36.94 16.08 -35.62
C GLU A 117 38.15 15.65 -36.47
N VAL A 118 37.95 15.53 -37.79
CA VAL A 118 39.02 15.17 -38.72
C VAL A 118 39.49 16.43 -39.42
N ARG A 119 40.76 16.80 -39.19
CA ARG A 119 41.41 17.97 -39.82
C ARG A 119 42.52 17.52 -40.76
N VAL A 120 42.61 18.16 -41.91
CA VAL A 120 43.74 17.99 -42.83
C VAL A 120 44.97 18.70 -42.24
N ARG A 121 46.14 18.05 -42.28
CA ARG A 121 47.38 18.55 -41.65
C ARG A 121 48.20 19.48 -42.54
N ALA A 122 47.85 19.64 -43.80
CA ALA A 122 48.56 20.46 -44.78
C ALA A 122 47.57 21.20 -45.70
N PRO A 123 47.96 22.35 -46.26
CA PRO A 123 47.16 23.03 -47.29
C PRO A 123 47.12 22.20 -48.58
N GLY A 124 45.96 22.19 -49.23
CA GLY A 124 45.73 21.44 -50.46
C GLY A 124 44.33 21.67 -51.04
N TRP A 125 44.03 20.97 -52.14
CA TRP A 125 42.75 21.03 -52.83
C TRP A 125 41.96 19.74 -52.65
N VAL A 126 40.65 19.84 -52.44
CA VAL A 126 39.77 18.68 -52.37
C VAL A 126 39.48 18.18 -53.79
N GLU A 127 39.84 16.94 -54.09
CA GLU A 127 39.61 16.32 -55.41
C GLU A 127 38.28 15.57 -55.47
N ARG A 128 37.89 14.92 -54.37
CA ARG A 128 36.69 14.10 -54.30
C ARG A 128 36.07 14.14 -52.92
N LEU A 129 34.76 14.35 -52.86
CA LEU A 129 33.99 14.31 -51.62
C LEU A 129 33.07 13.08 -51.63
N HIS A 130 33.31 12.16 -50.70
CA HIS A 130 32.51 10.94 -50.55
C HIS A 130 31.28 11.17 -49.68
N VAL A 131 31.40 11.99 -48.62
CA VAL A 131 30.29 12.38 -47.73
C VAL A 131 29.88 13.79 -48.05
N ARG A 132 28.68 13.98 -48.59
CA ARG A 132 28.28 15.25 -49.22
C ARG A 132 27.33 16.08 -48.39
N ALA A 133 26.74 15.49 -47.34
CA ALA A 133 25.72 16.15 -46.53
C ALA A 133 25.93 15.91 -45.03
N THR A 134 25.60 16.94 -44.24
CA THR A 134 25.56 16.83 -42.77
C THR A 134 24.45 15.86 -42.35
N GLY A 135 24.77 14.95 -41.43
CA GLY A 135 23.84 13.91 -40.96
C GLY A 135 23.90 12.61 -41.76
N GLU A 136 24.69 12.55 -42.83
CA GLU A 136 24.97 11.30 -43.53
C GLU A 136 25.71 10.32 -42.60
N ARG A 137 25.24 9.07 -42.57
CA ARG A 137 25.80 8.05 -41.67
C ARG A 137 27.11 7.50 -42.24
N VAL A 138 28.17 7.57 -41.44
CA VAL A 138 29.51 7.05 -41.77
C VAL A 138 29.93 5.98 -40.77
N ARG A 139 30.80 5.07 -41.19
CA ARG A 139 31.42 4.06 -40.33
C ARG A 139 32.90 4.36 -40.13
N ARG A 140 33.49 3.85 -39.05
CA ARG A 140 34.94 3.94 -38.83
C ARG A 140 35.68 3.37 -40.04
N GLY A 141 36.62 4.14 -40.58
CA GLY A 141 37.40 3.78 -41.77
C GLY A 141 36.74 4.11 -43.11
N ALA A 142 35.53 4.65 -43.13
CA ALA A 142 34.92 5.14 -44.37
C ALA A 142 35.71 6.34 -44.92
N ALA A 143 35.92 6.37 -46.23
CA ALA A 143 36.52 7.52 -46.91
C ALA A 143 35.56 8.72 -46.81
N LEU A 144 36.04 9.84 -46.27
CA LEU A 144 35.26 11.08 -46.15
C LEU A 144 35.47 11.98 -47.36
N LEU A 145 36.75 12.20 -47.71
CA LEU A 145 37.18 13.05 -48.81
C LEU A 145 38.60 12.66 -49.26
N ALA A 146 38.97 13.03 -50.49
CA ALA A 146 40.31 12.94 -51.03
C ALA A 146 40.88 14.35 -51.22
N VAL A 147 42.10 14.59 -50.70
CA VAL A 147 42.83 15.87 -50.83
C VAL A 147 44.13 15.63 -51.56
N TYR A 148 44.44 16.51 -52.51
CA TYR A 148 45.77 16.68 -53.06
C TYR A 148 46.48 17.82 -52.34
N ALA A 149 47.60 17.51 -51.69
CA ALA A 149 48.44 18.47 -50.98
C ALA A 149 49.90 18.32 -51.43
N PRO A 150 50.46 19.31 -52.16
CA PRO A 150 51.85 19.22 -52.65
C PRO A 150 52.88 19.05 -51.54
N ALA A 151 52.59 19.53 -50.34
CA ALA A 151 53.47 19.44 -49.18
C ALA A 151 53.44 18.06 -48.48
N LEU A 152 52.56 17.14 -48.91
CA LEU A 152 52.45 15.77 -48.37
C LEU A 152 52.93 14.68 -49.35
N ALA A 153 53.35 15.08 -50.56
CA ALA A 153 53.96 14.20 -51.55
C ALA A 153 55.46 14.03 -51.29
#